data_AF-A0A937RBY2-F1
#
_entry.id   AF-A0A937RBY2-F1
#
_cell.length_a   1.000
_cell.length_b   1.000
_cell.length_c   1.000
_cell.angle_alpha   90.00
_cell.angle_beta   90.00
_cell.angle_gamma   90.00
#
_symmetry.space_group_name_H-M   'P 1'
#
loop_
_entity.id
_entity.type
_entity.pdbx_description
1 polymer ?
#
loop_
_entity_poly.entity_id
_entity_poly.type
_entity_poly.pdbx_seq_one_letter_code
_entity_poly.pdbx_strand_id
1 'polypeptide(L)'
;MAKFSVSAWLPVILADFAGTPVADFEVRLIDFDPARLGDLAGLDPTVEDFIRKGVAADPYAHQLVLKVAFGRSGAMNLRDLDPAGDPEALAVEIASTLQDHVMDHLNTTWPEVTVDGRTVVLEPRLGPDGTPRWEGRGVEPCPFGQLADRLA
;
A
#
# COMPACT_ATOMS: atom_id res chain seq x y z
N MET A 1 -1.36 12.98 -19.08
CA MET A 1 -2.27 12.00 -18.46
C MET A 1 -2.85 12.63 -17.21
N ALA A 2 -4.13 12.39 -16.91
CA ALA A 2 -4.69 12.81 -15.62
C ALA A 2 -4.00 11.99 -14.53
N LYS A 3 -3.33 12.66 -13.58
CA LYS A 3 -2.74 11.99 -12.42
C LYS A 3 -3.87 11.31 -11.64
N PHE A 4 -3.73 10.02 -11.37
CA PHE A 4 -4.71 9.33 -10.53
C PHE A 4 -4.58 9.88 -9.11
N SER A 5 -5.68 10.04 -8.38
CA SER A 5 -5.58 10.24 -6.93
C SER A 5 -4.99 8.96 -6.31
N VAL A 6 -4.16 9.07 -5.29
CA VAL A 6 -3.66 7.91 -4.52
C VAL A 6 -4.80 6.99 -4.04
N SER A 7 -5.97 7.57 -3.74
CA SER A 7 -7.17 6.81 -3.37
C SER A 7 -7.71 5.91 -4.50
N ALA A 8 -7.46 6.26 -5.76
CA ALA A 8 -7.86 5.45 -6.91
C ALA A 8 -6.92 4.25 -7.13
N TRP A 9 -5.68 4.31 -6.62
CA TRP A 9 -4.72 3.21 -6.71
C TRP A 9 -5.02 2.10 -5.71
N LEU A 10 -5.53 2.42 -4.52
CA LEU A 10 -5.70 1.42 -3.46
C LEU A 10 -6.55 0.20 -3.91
N PRO A 11 -7.74 0.35 -4.53
CA PRO A 11 -8.51 -0.80 -4.99
C PRO A 11 -7.79 -1.63 -6.07
N VAL A 12 -7.03 -0.97 -6.94
CA VAL A 12 -6.26 -1.62 -8.02
C VAL A 12 -5.14 -2.47 -7.41
N ILE A 13 -4.39 -1.91 -6.46
CA ILE A 13 -3.35 -2.62 -5.75
C ILE A 13 -3.94 -3.80 -4.97
N LEU A 14 -5.01 -3.59 -4.21
CA LEU A 14 -5.64 -4.65 -3.41
C LEU A 14 -6.12 -5.84 -4.25
N ALA A 15 -6.47 -5.63 -5.52
CA ALA A 15 -6.83 -6.72 -6.42
C ALA A 15 -5.67 -7.71 -6.65
N ASP A 16 -4.42 -7.24 -6.66
CA ASP A 16 -3.22 -8.07 -6.82
C ASP A 16 -2.97 -9.00 -5.63
N PHE A 17 -3.52 -8.64 -4.46
CA PHE A 17 -3.39 -9.39 -3.22
C PHE A 17 -4.53 -10.39 -3.01
N ALA A 18 -5.43 -10.56 -3.98
CA ALA A 18 -6.50 -11.55 -3.91
C ALA A 18 -5.96 -12.95 -3.63
N GLY A 19 -6.54 -13.65 -2.64
CA GLY A 19 -6.09 -14.98 -2.24
C GLY A 19 -4.83 -15.01 -1.36
N THR A 20 -4.25 -13.85 -1.02
CA THR A 20 -3.20 -13.73 0.00
C THR A 20 -3.81 -13.44 1.39
N PRO A 21 -3.05 -13.60 2.49
CA PRO A 21 -3.51 -13.23 3.82
C PRO A 21 -3.98 -11.77 3.93
N VAL A 22 -3.39 -10.86 3.15
CA VAL A 22 -3.74 -9.43 3.14
C VAL A 22 -5.16 -9.19 2.58
N ALA A 23 -5.71 -10.12 1.77
CA ALA A 23 -7.08 -9.98 1.25
C ALA A 23 -8.14 -9.88 2.36
N ASP A 24 -7.87 -10.45 3.54
CA ASP A 24 -8.76 -10.43 4.70
C ASP A 24 -8.44 -9.27 5.67
N PHE A 25 -7.45 -8.43 5.37
CA PHE A 25 -7.07 -7.30 6.21
C PHE A 25 -8.00 -6.11 5.99
N GLU A 26 -8.24 -5.31 7.02
CA GLU A 26 -8.81 -3.99 6.86
C GLU A 26 -7.70 -3.04 6.40
N VAL A 27 -7.61 -2.82 5.09
CA VAL A 27 -6.68 -1.84 4.48
C VAL A 27 -7.44 -0.57 4.10
N ARG A 28 -7.00 0.58 4.61
CA ARG A 28 -7.63 1.88 4.33
C ARG A 28 -6.60 2.99 4.22
N LEU A 29 -6.83 3.92 3.31
CA LEU A 29 -6.18 5.23 3.32
C LEU A 29 -7.01 6.19 4.16
N ILE A 30 -6.36 6.88 5.09
CA ILE A 30 -6.93 7.88 5.98
C ILE A 30 -6.29 9.20 5.60
N ASP A 31 -7.08 10.06 4.99
CA ASP A 31 -6.70 11.42 4.62
C ASP A 31 -7.13 12.36 5.75
N PHE A 32 -6.17 12.92 6.48
CA PHE A 32 -6.39 13.68 7.69
C PHE A 32 -5.92 15.13 7.55
N ASP A 33 -6.86 16.07 7.47
CA ASP A 33 -6.55 17.49 7.47
C ASP A 33 -7.01 18.14 8.81
N PRO A 34 -6.09 18.56 9.69
CA PRO A 34 -6.44 19.17 10.97
C PRO A 34 -7.17 20.52 10.83
N ALA A 35 -7.16 21.16 9.66
CA ALA A 35 -8.01 22.33 9.39
C ALA A 35 -9.49 21.95 9.21
N ARG A 36 -9.80 20.68 8.99
CA ARG A 36 -11.15 20.14 8.83
C ARG A 36 -11.61 19.55 10.17
N LEU A 37 -12.37 20.34 10.92
CA LEU A 37 -12.85 20.03 12.28
C LEU A 37 -13.58 18.66 12.42
N GLY A 38 -14.05 18.06 11.32
CA GLY A 38 -14.73 16.76 11.32
C GLY A 38 -13.79 15.54 11.24
N ASP A 39 -12.54 15.70 10.83
CA ASP A 39 -11.66 14.58 10.49
C ASP A 39 -11.20 13.81 11.73
N LEU A 40 -11.07 14.49 12.90
CA LEU A 40 -10.72 13.85 14.17
C LEU A 40 -11.87 13.02 14.78
N ALA A 41 -13.11 13.47 14.64
CA ALA A 41 -14.25 12.90 15.38
C ALA A 41 -14.66 11.49 14.91
N GLY A 42 -14.14 11.03 13.77
CA GLY A 42 -14.42 9.72 13.19
C GLY A 42 -13.27 8.73 13.25
N LEU A 43 -12.12 9.09 13.85
CA LEU A 43 -10.95 8.22 13.87
C LEU A 43 -11.01 7.21 15.02
N ASP A 44 -10.40 6.06 14.77
CA ASP A 44 -10.09 5.12 15.84
C ASP A 44 -9.09 5.78 16.83
N PRO A 45 -9.29 5.66 18.16
CA PRO A 45 -8.40 6.26 19.15
C PRO A 45 -6.92 5.90 18.98
N THR A 46 -6.61 4.71 18.45
CA THR A 46 -5.23 4.30 18.17
C THR A 46 -4.63 5.02 16.96
N VAL A 47 -5.45 5.37 15.96
CA VAL A 47 -5.05 6.20 14.80
C VAL A 47 -4.89 7.65 15.24
N GLU A 48 -5.82 8.16 16.04
CA GLU A 48 -5.71 9.50 16.63
C GLU A 48 -4.46 9.62 17.50
N ASP A 49 -4.19 8.61 18.34
CA ASP A 49 -2.97 8.54 19.14
C ASP A 49 -1.72 8.46 18.28
N PHE A 50 -1.74 7.75 17.14
CA PHE A 50 -0.61 7.74 16.21
C PHE A 50 -0.40 9.11 15.57
N ILE A 51 -1.44 9.78 15.08
CA ILE A 51 -1.34 11.13 14.51
C ILE A 51 -0.83 12.12 15.56
N ARG A 52 -1.22 11.96 16.83
CA ARG A 52 -0.81 12.82 17.94
C ARG A 52 0.57 12.50 18.51
N LYS A 53 0.96 11.22 18.55
CA LYS A 53 2.24 10.73 19.12
C LYS A 53 3.34 10.60 18.05
N GLY A 54 2.96 10.57 16.77
CA GLY A 54 3.78 10.13 15.66
C GLY A 54 4.03 11.20 14.62
N VAL A 55 5.26 11.72 14.64
CA VAL A 55 6.10 12.01 13.47
C VAL A 55 5.71 13.15 12.52
N ALA A 56 4.58 13.83 12.66
CA ALA A 56 4.49 15.16 12.03
C ALA A 56 5.35 16.12 12.88
N ALA A 57 6.36 16.75 12.26
CA ALA A 57 7.06 17.88 12.88
C ALA A 57 6.07 19.00 13.29
N ASP A 58 4.87 18.98 12.70
CA ASP A 58 3.74 19.81 13.01
C ASP A 58 2.45 18.97 13.14
N PRO A 59 1.85 18.82 14.34
CA PRO A 59 0.57 18.12 14.53
C PRO A 59 -0.63 18.83 13.85
N TYR A 60 -0.40 20.01 13.26
CA TYR A 60 -1.35 20.76 12.43
C TYR A 60 -1.09 20.60 10.92
N ALA A 61 -0.19 19.70 10.50
CA ALA A 61 0.00 19.38 9.10
C ALA A 61 -1.05 18.36 8.60
N HIS A 62 -1.41 18.51 7.34
CA HIS A 62 -2.16 17.52 6.56
C HIS A 62 -1.35 16.21 6.49
N GLN A 63 -1.99 15.06 6.72
CA GLN A 63 -1.37 13.74 6.73
C GLN A 63 -2.17 12.75 5.88
N LEU A 64 -1.46 11.79 5.27
CA LEU A 64 -2.06 10.65 4.60
C LEU A 64 -1.53 9.38 5.24
N VAL A 65 -2.41 8.56 5.82
CA VAL A 65 -2.01 7.35 6.57
C VAL A 65 -2.59 6.11 5.91
N LEU A 66 -1.72 5.13 5.62
CA LEU A 66 -2.15 3.77 5.28
C LEU A 66 -2.33 2.96 6.57
N LYS A 67 -3.57 2.55 6.83
CA LYS A 67 -3.92 1.59 7.89
C LYS A 67 -3.97 0.18 7.33
N VAL A 68 -3.30 -0.74 7.99
CA VAL A 68 -3.37 -2.19 7.75
C VAL A 68 -3.69 -2.90 9.07
N ALA A 69 -4.88 -3.47 9.19
CA ALA A 69 -5.32 -4.13 10.42
C ALA A 69 -5.81 -5.57 10.18
N PHE A 70 -5.41 -6.49 11.08
CA PHE A 70 -5.79 -7.91 11.00
C PHE A 70 -6.77 -8.33 12.10
N GLY A 71 -7.92 -8.87 11.69
CA GLY A 71 -8.93 -9.44 12.59
C GLY A 71 -9.56 -8.43 13.57
N ARG A 72 -10.44 -8.92 14.45
CA ARG A 72 -11.09 -8.09 15.49
C ARG A 72 -10.20 -7.81 16.70
N SER A 73 -8.98 -8.34 16.75
CA SER A 73 -8.12 -8.44 17.93
C SER A 73 -6.91 -7.48 17.99
N GLY A 74 -6.79 -6.51 17.08
CA GLY A 74 -6.11 -5.24 17.42
C GLY A 74 -4.63 -5.07 17.08
N ALA A 75 -4.03 -5.92 16.23
CA ALA A 75 -2.73 -5.58 15.63
C ALA A 75 -2.97 -4.69 14.40
N MET A 76 -2.56 -3.43 14.50
CA MET A 76 -2.71 -2.41 13.47
C MET A 76 -1.34 -1.82 13.15
N ASN A 77 -0.97 -1.85 11.87
CA ASN A 77 0.19 -1.14 11.35
C ASN A 77 -0.29 0.14 10.66
N LEU A 78 0.34 1.25 11.02
CA LEU A 78 0.09 2.55 10.42
C LEU A 78 1.37 3.02 9.74
N ARG A 79 1.24 3.44 8.48
CA ARG A 79 2.32 3.99 7.68
C ARG A 79 1.92 5.39 7.24
N ASP A 80 2.73 6.38 7.62
CA ASP A 80 2.59 7.75 7.12
C ASP A 80 3.11 7.82 5.67
N LEU A 81 2.37 8.52 4.82
CA LEU A 81 2.60 8.72 3.41
C LEU A 81 2.61 10.23 3.13
N ASP A 82 3.51 10.71 2.27
CA ASP A 82 3.57 12.13 1.92
C ASP A 82 2.29 12.54 1.14
N PRO A 83 1.38 13.36 1.72
CA PRO A 83 0.14 13.75 1.03
C PRO A 83 0.39 14.67 -0.17
N ALA A 84 1.56 15.33 -0.23
CA ALA A 84 1.99 16.12 -1.39
C ALA A 84 2.78 15.28 -2.42
N GLY A 85 3.00 14.00 -2.12
CA GLY A 85 3.73 13.07 -2.95
C GLY A 85 3.08 12.80 -4.30
N ASP A 86 3.88 12.31 -5.25
CA ASP A 86 3.37 11.88 -6.55
C ASP A 86 2.49 10.62 -6.36
N PRO A 87 1.23 10.61 -6.82
CA PRO A 87 0.30 9.51 -6.54
C PRO A 87 0.80 8.13 -7.00
N GLU A 88 1.52 8.09 -8.10
CA GLU A 88 2.12 6.89 -8.66
C GLU A 88 3.28 6.38 -7.78
N ALA A 89 4.10 7.27 -7.21
CA ALA A 89 5.11 6.89 -6.22
C ALA A 89 4.47 6.36 -4.93
N LEU A 90 3.40 7.01 -4.45
CA LEU A 90 2.65 6.53 -3.28
C LEU A 90 2.01 5.16 -3.52
N ALA A 91 1.55 4.87 -4.74
CA ALA A 91 1.04 3.56 -5.11
C ALA A 91 2.10 2.46 -4.92
N VAL A 92 3.36 2.73 -5.29
CA VAL A 92 4.49 1.81 -5.09
C VAL A 92 4.76 1.58 -3.60
N GLU A 93 4.72 2.64 -2.78
CA GLU A 93 4.92 2.52 -1.33
C GLU A 93 3.82 1.69 -0.65
N ILE A 94 2.55 1.89 -1.07
CA ILE A 94 1.42 1.09 -0.59
C ILE A 94 1.63 -0.38 -0.96
N ALA A 95 1.91 -0.68 -2.23
CA ALA A 95 2.13 -2.05 -2.69
C ALA A 95 3.30 -2.73 -1.97
N SER A 96 4.40 -2.00 -1.75
CA SER A 96 5.57 -2.50 -1.00
C SER A 96 5.20 -2.84 0.45
N THR A 97 4.45 -1.96 1.13
CA THR A 97 4.02 -2.19 2.52
C THR A 97 3.14 -3.43 2.63
N LEU A 98 2.22 -3.61 1.67
CA LEU A 98 1.35 -4.79 1.65
C LEU A 98 2.11 -6.07 1.30
N GLN A 99 3.08 -5.99 0.38
CA GLN A 99 3.97 -7.11 0.05
C GLN A 99 4.75 -7.59 1.28
N ASP A 100 5.33 -6.66 2.04
CA ASP A 100 6.05 -6.99 3.29
C ASP A 100 5.14 -7.75 4.26
N HIS A 101 3.89 -7.31 4.42
CA HIS A 101 2.92 -8.01 5.25
C HIS A 101 2.58 -9.42 4.76
N VAL A 102 2.47 -9.62 3.45
CA VAL A 102 2.29 -10.97 2.89
C VAL A 102 3.52 -11.83 3.21
N MET A 103 4.72 -11.32 2.95
CA MET A 103 5.97 -12.06 3.15
C MET A 103 6.21 -12.42 4.62
N ASP A 104 5.94 -11.49 5.53
CA ASP A 104 6.00 -11.71 6.98
C ASP A 104 5.01 -12.79 7.42
N HIS A 105 3.78 -12.75 6.89
CA HIS A 105 2.74 -13.71 7.27
C HIS A 105 3.01 -15.11 6.71
N LEU A 106 3.44 -15.20 5.45
CA LEU A 106 3.74 -16.47 4.80
C LEU A 106 5.11 -17.01 5.17
N ASN A 107 5.97 -16.20 5.78
CA ASN A 107 7.38 -16.48 6.06
C ASN A 107 8.14 -16.96 4.80
N THR A 108 7.87 -16.31 3.67
CA THR A 108 8.45 -16.61 2.37
C THR A 108 8.35 -15.42 1.44
N THR A 109 9.03 -15.47 0.29
CA THR A 109 9.01 -14.43 -0.74
C THR A 109 7.71 -14.47 -1.55
N TRP A 110 7.20 -13.30 -1.91
CA TRP A 110 5.98 -13.15 -2.71
C TRP A 110 5.98 -11.79 -3.42
N PRO A 111 5.42 -11.65 -4.64
CA PRO A 111 5.01 -12.73 -5.52
C PRO A 111 6.22 -13.31 -6.25
N GLU A 112 6.19 -14.60 -6.52
CA GLU A 112 7.23 -15.30 -7.26
C GLU A 112 6.72 -15.76 -8.62
N VAL A 113 7.56 -15.63 -9.64
CA VAL A 113 7.34 -16.21 -10.97
C VAL A 113 8.55 -17.05 -11.39
N THR A 114 8.34 -18.02 -12.26
CA THR A 114 9.43 -18.81 -12.84
C THR A 114 9.76 -18.32 -14.24
N VAL A 115 11.03 -17.97 -14.48
CA VAL A 115 11.56 -17.61 -15.81
C VAL A 115 12.80 -18.44 -16.08
N ASP A 116 12.84 -19.16 -17.21
CA ASP A 116 13.95 -20.02 -17.61
C ASP A 116 14.44 -20.97 -16.49
N GLY A 117 13.49 -21.52 -15.72
CA GLY A 117 13.77 -22.43 -14.60
C GLY A 117 14.34 -21.76 -13.35
N ARG A 118 14.27 -20.42 -13.24
CA ARG A 118 14.67 -19.66 -12.06
C ARG A 118 13.46 -18.95 -11.45
N THR A 119 13.37 -19.01 -10.13
CA THR A 119 12.42 -18.19 -9.35
C THR A 119 12.89 -16.74 -9.36
N VAL A 120 11.97 -15.83 -9.68
CA VAL A 120 12.16 -14.38 -9.64
C VAL A 120 11.06 -13.79 -8.78
N VAL A 121 11.44 -13.02 -7.76
CA VAL A 121 10.49 -12.22 -6.97
C VAL A 121 10.18 -10.95 -7.73
N LEU A 122 8.90 -10.59 -7.84
CA LEU A 122 8.53 -9.30 -8.40
C LEU A 122 8.46 -8.26 -7.29
N GLU A 123 8.98 -7.08 -7.54
CA GLU A 123 8.95 -5.95 -6.62
C GLU A 123 8.11 -4.82 -7.24
N PRO A 124 7.35 -4.07 -6.43
CA PRO A 124 6.64 -2.90 -6.91
C PRO A 124 7.65 -1.82 -7.28
N ARG A 125 7.52 -1.27 -8.48
CA ARG A 125 8.43 -0.25 -9.03
C ARG A 125 7.65 0.79 -9.81
N LEU A 126 8.25 1.97 -9.93
CA LEU A 126 7.81 2.99 -10.86
C LEU A 126 8.57 2.82 -12.17
N GLY A 127 7.86 2.56 -13.26
CA GLY A 127 8.45 2.46 -14.59
C GLY A 127 9.09 3.78 -15.05
N PRO A 128 9.96 3.75 -16.08
CA PRO A 128 10.54 4.97 -16.66
C PRO A 128 9.49 5.86 -17.33
N ASP A 129 8.31 5.31 -17.63
CA ASP A 129 7.12 6.02 -18.10
C ASP A 129 6.27 6.61 -16.97
N GLY A 130 6.66 6.41 -15.71
CA GLY A 130 5.92 6.87 -14.54
C GLY A 130 4.75 5.97 -14.15
N THR A 131 4.62 4.77 -14.74
CA THR A 131 3.52 3.85 -14.43
C THR A 131 3.93 2.87 -13.31
N PRO A 132 3.14 2.76 -12.23
CA PRO A 132 3.35 1.74 -11.19
C PRO A 132 3.11 0.32 -11.72
N ARG A 133 4.04 -0.59 -11.42
CA ARG A 133 3.99 -1.98 -11.89
C ARG A 133 4.88 -2.90 -11.05
N TRP A 134 4.62 -4.20 -11.12
CA TRP A 134 5.47 -5.25 -10.61
C TRP A 134 6.59 -5.55 -11.60
N GLU A 135 7.84 -5.53 -11.14
CA GLU A 135 9.02 -5.80 -11.96
C GLU A 135 9.89 -6.88 -11.34
N GLY A 136 10.44 -7.74 -12.19
CA GLY A 136 11.45 -8.72 -11.83
C GLY A 136 12.48 -8.82 -12.94
N ARG A 137 13.72 -9.17 -12.59
CA ARG A 137 14.79 -9.27 -13.59
C ARG A 137 14.44 -10.34 -14.64
N GLY A 138 14.34 -9.92 -15.90
CA GLY A 138 14.02 -10.81 -17.03
C GLY A 138 12.53 -11.17 -17.12
N VAL A 139 11.67 -10.52 -16.34
CA VAL A 139 10.22 -10.66 -16.40
C VAL A 139 9.63 -9.46 -17.13
N GLU A 140 8.66 -9.69 -18.00
CA GLU A 140 7.86 -8.60 -18.57
C GLU A 140 7.15 -7.83 -17.43
N PRO A 141 7.24 -6.49 -17.39
CA PRO A 141 6.59 -5.71 -16.34
C PRO A 141 5.08 -5.97 -16.28
N CYS A 142 4.56 -6.19 -15.09
CA CYS A 142 3.16 -6.48 -14.86
C CYS A 142 2.48 -5.26 -14.19
N PRO A 143 1.57 -4.54 -14.87
CA PRO A 143 0.86 -3.42 -14.27
C PRO A 143 0.15 -3.82 -12.98
N PHE A 144 0.02 -2.87 -12.03
CA PHE A 144 -0.82 -3.10 -10.87
C PHE A 144 -2.27 -3.42 -11.27
N GLY A 145 -2.91 -4.31 -10.51
CA GLY A 145 -4.23 -4.86 -10.76
C GLY A 145 -4.26 -6.03 -11.74
N GLN A 146 -3.12 -6.48 -12.25
CA GLN A 146 -3.01 -7.59 -13.20
C GLN A 146 -2.15 -8.76 -12.67
N LEU A 147 -1.65 -8.67 -11.45
CA LEU A 147 -0.77 -9.69 -10.88
C LEU A 147 -1.52 -11.00 -10.63
N ALA A 148 -2.76 -10.93 -10.14
CA ALA A 148 -3.56 -12.13 -9.90
C ALA A 148 -3.78 -12.95 -11.18
N ASP A 149 -4.08 -12.29 -12.30
CA ASP A 149 -4.22 -12.92 -13.61
C ASP A 149 -2.89 -13.48 -14.13
N ARG A 150 -1.77 -12.84 -13.78
CA ARG A 150 -0.42 -13.27 -14.16
C ARG A 150 0.04 -14.52 -13.43
N LEU A 151 -0.45 -14.74 -12.21
CA LEU A 151 -0.08 -15.85 -11.34
C LEU A 151 -0.97 -17.09 -11.46
N ALA A 152 -2.13 -16.98 -12.12
CA ALA A 152 -3.07 -18.08 -12.38
C ALA A 152 -2.57 -19.05 -13.47
#